data_AF-A0A1V5L4V6-F1
#
_entry.id   AF-A0A1V5L4V6-F1
#
_cell.length_a   1.000
_cell.length_b   1.000
_cell.length_c   1.000
_cell.angle_alpha   90.00
_cell.angle_beta   90.00
_cell.angle_gamma   90.00
#
_symmetry.space_group_name_H-M   'P 1'
#
loop_
_entity.id
_entity.type
_entity.pdbx_description
1 polymer ?
#
loop_
_entity_poly.entity_id
_entity_poly.type
_entity_poly.pdbx_seq_one_letter_code
_entity_poly.pdbx_strand_id
1 'polypeptide(L)'
;MPAKTRYCGHCGARVQANDTHCMDCGRELLPSTPPQAEAAPPSPPQPTIEMSQEPLSLPPSVESEASADSLVSWGRAISILYAISGIVTMVLAFSFGSSGQGELAIGIAGAGIGQIIAGAWLQSLHNAAAVNLRMLGRQTEALEALARRTQ
;
A
#
# COMPACT_ATOMS: atom_id res chain seq x y z
N MET A 1 -33.09 -13.39 20.81
CA MET A 1 -32.44 -12.21 21.43
C MET A 1 -31.39 -11.72 20.45
N PRO A 2 -31.43 -10.48 19.92
CA PRO A 2 -30.50 -10.05 18.89
C PRO A 2 -29.11 -9.87 19.50
N ALA A 3 -28.12 -10.60 19.00
CA ALA A 3 -26.72 -10.46 19.39
C ALA A 3 -26.25 -9.04 19.06
N LYS A 4 -25.87 -8.26 20.09
CA LYS A 4 -25.22 -6.95 19.89
C LYS A 4 -23.86 -7.21 19.25
N THR A 5 -23.75 -6.96 17.95
CA THR A 5 -22.47 -6.93 17.25
C THR A 5 -21.63 -5.78 17.82
N ARG A 6 -20.44 -6.09 18.34
CA ARG A 6 -19.45 -5.10 18.76
C ARG A 6 -18.39 -4.98 17.66
N TYR A 7 -17.65 -3.87 17.65
CA TYR A 7 -16.53 -3.66 16.75
C TYR A 7 -15.26 -3.48 17.59
N CYS A 8 -14.15 -4.01 17.10
CA CYS A 8 -12.86 -3.82 17.73
C CYS A 8 -12.46 -2.34 17.63
N GLY A 9 -12.22 -1.67 18.78
CA GLY A 9 -11.76 -0.28 18.80
C GLY A 9 -10.35 -0.07 18.22
N HIS A 10 -9.63 -1.17 17.95
CA HIS A 10 -8.28 -1.11 17.40
C HIS A 10 -8.22 -1.29 15.88
N CYS A 11 -8.90 -2.30 15.31
CA CYS A 11 -8.85 -2.59 13.87
C CYS A 11 -10.19 -2.43 13.15
N GLY A 12 -11.29 -2.13 13.87
CA GLY A 12 -12.63 -2.00 13.28
C GLY A 12 -13.30 -3.32 12.89
N ALA A 13 -12.67 -4.47 13.12
CA ALA A 13 -13.27 -5.78 12.81
C ALA A 13 -14.53 -6.04 13.65
N ARG A 14 -15.50 -6.76 13.07
CA ARG A 14 -16.72 -7.17 13.78
C ARG A 14 -16.40 -8.30 14.75
N VAL A 15 -16.66 -8.08 16.03
CA VAL A 15 -16.39 -9.03 17.11
C VAL A 15 -17.70 -9.45 17.79
N GLN A 16 -17.77 -10.71 18.24
CA GLN A 16 -18.96 -11.19 18.93
C GLN A 16 -18.96 -10.66 20.37
N ALA A 17 -20.15 -10.58 20.96
CA ALA A 17 -20.33 -9.99 22.29
C ALA A 17 -19.59 -10.74 23.41
N ASN A 18 -19.19 -12.01 23.20
CA ASN A 18 -18.46 -12.82 24.18
C ASN A 18 -16.98 -13.00 23.85
N ASP A 19 -16.49 -12.43 22.76
CA ASP A 19 -15.08 -12.56 22.40
C ASP A 19 -14.24 -11.70 23.34
N THR A 20 -13.27 -12.31 24.02
CA THR A 20 -12.28 -11.65 24.87
C THR A 20 -11.06 -11.17 24.09
N HIS A 21 -10.92 -11.60 22.84
CA HIS A 21 -9.81 -11.24 21.95
C HIS A 21 -10.34 -11.05 20.53
N CYS A 22 -9.77 -10.10 19.79
CA CYS A 22 -10.08 -9.92 18.38
C CYS A 22 -9.36 -10.96 17.53
N MET A 23 -10.11 -11.75 16.74
CA MET A 23 -9.54 -12.76 15.84
C MET A 23 -8.71 -12.13 14.70
N ASP A 24 -9.00 -10.89 14.31
CA ASP A 24 -8.31 -10.23 13.20
C ASP A 24 -6.99 -9.56 13.61
N CYS A 25 -6.91 -8.99 14.81
CA CYS A 25 -5.72 -8.25 15.26
C CYS A 25 -5.02 -8.85 16.50
N GLY A 26 -5.57 -9.91 17.08
CA GLY A 26 -5.02 -10.61 18.24
C GLY A 26 -5.09 -9.84 19.57
N ARG A 27 -5.72 -8.66 19.59
CA ARG A 27 -5.73 -7.78 20.75
C ARG A 27 -6.89 -8.11 21.71
N GLU A 28 -6.64 -7.99 23.01
CA GLU A 28 -7.66 -8.19 24.05
C GLU A 28 -8.82 -7.20 23.92
N LEU A 29 -10.04 -7.71 23.99
CA LEU A 29 -11.29 -6.98 24.02
C LEU A 29 -11.75 -6.92 25.47
N LEU A 30 -11.75 -5.73 26.07
CA LEU A 30 -12.20 -5.58 27.46
C LEU A 30 -13.65 -6.08 27.60
N PRO A 31 -13.95 -6.98 28.56
CA PRO A 31 -15.31 -7.42 28.81
C PRO A 31 -16.14 -6.23 29.29
N SER A 32 -17.27 -5.99 28.62
CA SER A 32 -18.21 -4.94 29.02
C SER A 32 -19.00 -5.41 30.24
N THR A 33 -18.61 -4.94 31.43
CA THR A 33 -19.50 -4.94 32.60
C THR A 33 -20.72 -4.05 32.30
N PRO A 34 -21.96 -4.49 32.57
CA PRO A 34 -23.18 -3.70 32.33
C PRO A 34 -23.34 -2.54 33.33
N PRO A 35 -24.22 -1.55 33.05
CA PRO A 35 -24.08 -0.17 33.50
C PRO A 35 -24.61 0.05 34.91
N GLN A 36 -23.82 0.70 35.77
CA GLN A 36 -24.31 1.37 36.97
C GLN A 36 -24.49 2.86 36.66
N ALA A 37 -25.74 3.32 36.82
CA ALA A 37 -26.14 4.70 36.76
C ALA A 37 -25.76 5.47 38.05
N GLU A 38 -25.68 6.79 37.89
CA GLU A 38 -25.73 7.86 38.90
C GLU A 38 -24.51 8.06 39.84
N ALA A 39 -23.68 9.05 39.50
CA ALA A 39 -23.36 10.20 40.37
C ALA A 39 -22.48 11.21 39.61
N ALA A 40 -23.05 12.36 39.22
CA ALA A 40 -22.25 13.56 38.95
C ALA A 40 -21.62 14.04 40.27
N PRO A 41 -20.33 14.42 40.30
CA PRO A 41 -19.98 15.86 40.30
C PRO A 41 -18.56 16.17 39.74
N PRO A 42 -18.09 17.42 39.85
CA PRO A 42 -18.24 18.53 38.92
C PRO A 42 -17.22 18.48 37.75
N SER A 43 -17.50 19.27 36.72
CA SER A 43 -16.67 19.46 35.53
C SER A 43 -15.18 19.67 35.85
N PRO A 44 -14.26 18.85 35.29
CA PRO A 44 -12.84 19.20 35.28
C PRO A 44 -12.64 20.48 34.45
N PRO A 45 -11.74 21.40 34.85
CA PRO A 45 -11.44 22.58 34.07
C PRO A 45 -11.02 22.14 32.67
N GLN A 46 -11.68 22.67 31.66
CA GLN A 46 -11.29 22.44 30.27
C GLN A 46 -9.79 22.74 30.17
N PRO A 47 -8.95 21.80 29.67
CA PRO A 47 -7.65 22.21 29.20
C PRO A 47 -7.95 23.17 28.05
N THR A 48 -7.62 24.44 28.26
CA THR A 48 -7.39 25.37 27.16
C THR A 48 -6.37 24.67 26.30
N ILE A 49 -6.83 23.98 25.25
CA ILE A 49 -5.98 23.71 24.10
C ILE A 49 -5.77 25.10 23.53
N GLU A 50 -4.76 25.76 24.09
CA GLU A 50 -4.10 26.88 23.48
C GLU A 50 -3.78 26.39 22.07
N MET A 51 -4.50 26.96 21.10
CA MET A 51 -4.13 26.97 19.69
C MET A 51 -2.79 27.69 19.58
N SER A 52 -1.74 27.09 20.14
CA SER A 52 -0.40 27.23 19.61
C SER A 52 -0.36 26.32 18.39
N GLN A 53 -1.00 26.81 17.32
CA GLN A 53 -0.53 26.50 15.98
C GLN A 53 0.86 27.12 15.88
N GLU A 54 1.85 26.45 16.47
CA GLU A 54 3.20 26.59 15.98
C GLU A 54 3.12 26.08 14.54
N PRO A 55 3.36 26.94 13.53
CA PRO A 55 3.32 26.53 12.14
C PRO A 55 4.49 25.58 11.94
N LEU A 56 4.23 24.29 12.18
CA LEU A 56 5.15 23.22 11.91
C LEU A 56 5.46 23.35 10.42
N SER A 57 6.63 23.91 10.15
CA SER A 57 7.11 24.18 8.82
C SER A 57 7.31 22.82 8.18
N LEU A 58 6.28 22.34 7.50
CA LEU A 58 6.35 21.15 6.68
C LEU A 58 7.51 21.38 5.72
N PRO A 59 8.56 20.55 5.74
CA PRO A 59 9.62 20.67 4.76
C PRO A 59 8.98 20.59 3.36
N PRO A 60 9.51 21.33 2.39
CA PRO A 60 8.88 21.49 1.09
C PRO A 60 8.60 20.11 0.50
N SER A 61 7.33 19.83 0.24
CA SER A 61 6.78 18.65 -0.46
C SER A 61 7.37 18.41 -1.86
N VAL A 62 8.36 19.21 -2.26
CA VAL A 62 8.96 19.33 -3.58
C VAL A 62 9.97 18.21 -3.87
N GLU A 63 10.59 17.61 -2.86
CA GLU A 63 11.54 16.49 -3.07
C GLU A 63 10.83 15.14 -3.32
N SER A 64 9.56 15.02 -2.96
CA SER A 64 8.76 13.79 -3.13
C SER A 64 8.44 13.50 -4.62
N GLU A 65 8.05 14.54 -5.37
CA GLU A 65 7.58 14.36 -6.75
C GLU A 65 8.74 14.10 -7.72
N ALA A 66 9.88 14.80 -7.55
CA ALA A 66 11.09 14.55 -8.35
C ALA A 66 11.65 13.13 -8.14
N SER A 67 11.49 12.58 -6.95
CA SER A 67 11.89 11.21 -6.62
C SER A 67 10.97 10.17 -7.27
N ALA A 68 9.68 10.46 -7.39
CA ALA A 68 8.71 9.55 -8.01
C ALA A 68 8.92 9.40 -9.52
N ASP A 69 9.14 10.50 -10.24
CA ASP A 69 9.42 10.45 -11.69
C ASP A 69 10.75 9.75 -11.98
N SER A 70 11.76 9.98 -11.14
CA SER A 70 13.03 9.26 -11.21
C SER A 70 12.79 7.75 -11.05
N LEU A 71 12.07 7.32 -10.01
CA LEU A 71 11.79 5.91 -9.74
C LEU A 71 11.04 5.22 -10.90
N VAL A 72 10.07 5.90 -11.50
CA VAL A 72 9.33 5.39 -12.67
C VAL A 72 10.26 5.27 -13.88
N SER A 73 11.15 6.23 -14.11
CA SER A 73 12.13 6.16 -15.22
C SER A 73 13.11 4.99 -15.06
N TRP A 74 13.61 4.77 -13.84
CA TRP A 74 14.49 3.64 -13.50
C TRP A 74 13.77 2.30 -13.67
N GLY A 75 12.50 2.22 -13.24
CA GLY A 75 11.67 1.02 -13.46
C GLY A 75 11.51 0.67 -14.94
N ARG A 76 11.27 1.68 -15.79
CA ARG A 76 11.19 1.48 -17.26
C ARG A 76 12.54 1.05 -17.85
N ALA A 77 13.64 1.66 -17.41
CA ALA A 77 14.98 1.29 -17.86
C ALA A 77 15.31 -0.16 -17.50
N ILE A 78 15.02 -0.59 -16.26
CA ILE A 78 15.20 -1.97 -15.81
C ILE A 78 14.33 -2.92 -16.65
N SER A 79 13.06 -2.59 -16.89
CA SER A 79 12.17 -3.40 -17.71
C SER A 79 12.71 -3.60 -19.13
N ILE A 80 13.24 -2.54 -19.76
CA ILE A 80 13.86 -2.61 -21.10
C ILE A 80 15.10 -3.52 -21.07
N LEU A 81 15.95 -3.40 -20.05
CA LEU A 81 17.13 -4.26 -19.90
C LEU A 81 16.77 -5.74 -19.78
N TYR A 82 15.73 -6.07 -19.00
CA TYR A 82 15.22 -7.44 -18.90
C TYR A 82 14.66 -7.96 -20.22
N ALA A 83 13.93 -7.12 -20.97
CA ALA A 83 13.41 -7.50 -22.28
C ALA A 83 14.54 -7.79 -23.29
N ILE A 84 15.58 -6.94 -23.33
CA ILE A 84 16.76 -7.15 -24.18
C ILE A 84 17.49 -8.44 -23.77
N SER A 85 17.71 -8.65 -22.47
CA SER A 85 18.31 -9.89 -21.94
C SER A 85 17.53 -11.15 -22.38
N GLY A 86 16.19 -11.11 -22.30
CA GLY A 86 15.30 -12.19 -22.76
C GLY A 86 15.41 -12.47 -24.26
N ILE A 87 15.50 -11.43 -25.09
CA ILE A 87 15.70 -11.57 -26.54
C ILE A 87 17.07 -12.19 -26.83
N VAL A 88 18.12 -11.73 -26.16
CA VAL A 88 19.48 -12.27 -26.33
C VAL A 88 19.53 -13.75 -25.95
N THR A 89 18.89 -14.14 -24.84
CA THR A 89 18.80 -15.56 -24.44
C THR A 89 18.02 -16.39 -25.47
N MET A 90 16.94 -15.88 -26.04
CA MET A 90 16.22 -16.56 -27.12
C MET A 90 17.07 -16.76 -28.40
N VAL A 91 17.81 -15.72 -28.82
CA VAL A 91 18.71 -15.80 -29.98
C VAL A 91 19.84 -16.82 -29.73
N LEU A 92 20.39 -16.83 -28.51
CA LEU A 92 21.39 -17.82 -28.12
C LEU A 92 20.80 -19.24 -28.15
N ALA A 93 19.63 -19.45 -27.55
CA ALA A 93 18.96 -20.76 -27.57
C ALA A 93 18.73 -21.28 -28.99
N PHE A 94 18.27 -20.41 -29.91
CA PHE A 94 18.09 -20.76 -31.32
C PHE A 94 19.41 -21.14 -32.00
N SER A 95 20.47 -20.38 -31.74
CA SER A 95 21.81 -20.65 -32.28
C SER A 95 22.33 -22.01 -31.81
N PHE A 96 22.18 -22.37 -30.53
CA PHE A 96 22.57 -23.69 -29.99
C PHE A 96 21.66 -24.84 -30.45
N GLY A 97 20.36 -24.57 -30.69
CA GLY A 97 19.45 -25.55 -31.27
C GLY A 97 19.88 -25.98 -32.67
N SER A 98 20.41 -25.05 -33.48
CA SER A 98 20.88 -25.32 -34.84
C SER A 98 22.16 -26.17 -34.90
N SER A 99 22.96 -26.20 -33.82
CA SER A 99 24.22 -26.95 -33.74
C SER A 99 24.07 -28.37 -33.17
N GLY A 100 22.85 -28.84 -32.90
CA GLY A 100 22.58 -30.17 -32.37
C GLY A 100 22.73 -30.30 -30.84
N GLN A 101 22.97 -29.20 -30.12
CA GLN A 101 22.99 -29.16 -28.64
C GLN A 101 21.58 -28.87 -28.06
N GLY A 102 20.62 -29.74 -28.36
CA GLY A 102 19.21 -29.53 -28.01
C GLY A 102 18.91 -29.37 -26.52
N GLU A 103 19.62 -30.06 -25.63
CA GLU A 103 19.38 -29.95 -24.18
C GLU A 103 19.74 -28.58 -23.61
N LEU A 104 20.84 -28.00 -24.08
CA LEU A 104 21.29 -26.66 -23.66
C LEU A 104 20.34 -25.56 -24.19
N ALA A 105 19.82 -25.73 -25.40
CA ALA A 105 18.86 -24.82 -26.00
C ALA A 105 17.55 -24.72 -25.19
N ILE A 106 17.03 -25.85 -24.68
CA ILE A 106 15.80 -25.87 -23.87
C ILE A 106 16.00 -25.13 -22.54
N GLY A 107 17.15 -25.34 -21.87
CA GLY A 107 17.47 -24.65 -20.62
C GLY A 107 17.55 -23.12 -20.79
N ILE A 108 18.23 -22.66 -21.85
CA ILE A 108 18.37 -21.23 -22.15
C ILE A 108 17.03 -20.61 -22.54
N ALA A 109 16.22 -21.31 -23.35
CA ALA A 109 14.88 -20.84 -23.74
C ALA A 109 13.95 -20.70 -22.53
N GLY A 110 13.97 -21.66 -21.60
CA GLY A 110 13.19 -21.61 -20.36
C GLY A 110 13.57 -20.39 -19.49
N ALA A 111 14.87 -20.12 -19.34
CA ALA A 111 15.35 -18.95 -18.62
C ALA A 111 14.91 -17.63 -19.27
N GLY A 112 14.96 -17.54 -20.60
CA GLY A 112 14.51 -16.37 -21.35
C GLY A 112 13.02 -16.07 -21.16
N ILE A 113 12.16 -17.09 -21.21
CA ILE A 113 10.71 -16.93 -20.98
C ILE A 113 10.44 -16.45 -19.55
N GLY A 114 11.13 -17.04 -18.57
CA GLY A 114 11.01 -16.63 -17.16
C GLY A 114 11.34 -15.16 -16.94
N GLN A 115 12.41 -14.67 -17.57
CA GLN A 115 12.80 -13.24 -17.48
C GLN A 115 11.76 -12.30 -18.10
N ILE A 116 11.16 -12.68 -19.24
CA ILE A 116 10.12 -11.87 -19.89
C ILE A 116 8.88 -11.78 -19.01
N ILE A 117 8.43 -12.90 -18.43
CA ILE A 117 7.26 -12.92 -17.54
C ILE A 117 7.52 -12.09 -16.29
N ALA A 118 8.68 -12.25 -15.66
CA ALA A 118 9.07 -11.48 -14.48
C ALA A 118 9.13 -9.97 -14.79
N GLY A 119 9.73 -9.59 -15.93
CA GLY A 119 9.79 -8.20 -16.38
C GLY A 119 8.41 -7.60 -16.64
N ALA A 120 7.49 -8.35 -17.26
CA ALA A 120 6.12 -7.92 -17.49
C ALA A 120 5.34 -7.76 -16.18
N TRP A 121 5.51 -8.67 -15.22
CA TRP A 121 4.92 -8.59 -13.89
C TRP A 121 5.40 -7.34 -13.14
N LEU A 122 6.71 -7.10 -13.15
CA LEU A 122 7.29 -5.92 -12.51
C LEU A 122 6.78 -4.63 -13.14
N GLN A 123 6.65 -4.56 -14.46
CA GLN A 123 6.09 -3.39 -15.15
C GLN A 123 4.62 -3.15 -14.79
N SER A 124 3.84 -4.23 -14.65
CA SER A 124 2.43 -4.15 -14.21
C SER A 124 2.32 -3.52 -12.82
N LEU A 125 3.18 -3.93 -11.88
CA LEU A 125 3.22 -3.36 -10.52
C LEU A 125 3.55 -1.86 -10.53
N HIS A 126 4.53 -1.43 -11.33
CA HIS A 126 4.86 0.00 -11.47
C HIS A 126 3.67 0.80 -12.03
N ASN A 127 2.99 0.27 -13.06
CA ASN A 127 1.83 0.93 -13.64
C ASN A 127 0.68 1.03 -12.62
N ALA A 128 0.43 -0.02 -11.83
CA ALA A 128 -0.58 -0.03 -10.78
C ALA A 128 -0.27 0.99 -9.68
N ALA A 129 0.99 1.05 -9.22
CA ALA A 129 1.44 2.03 -8.24
C ALA A 129 1.24 3.47 -8.74
N ALA A 130 1.61 3.76 -10.00
CA ALA A 130 1.44 5.07 -10.61
C ALA A 130 -0.04 5.50 -10.68
N VAL A 131 -0.97 4.59 -10.98
CA VAL A 131 -2.41 4.88 -11.00
C VAL A 131 -2.92 5.18 -9.58
N ASN A 132 -2.48 4.41 -8.59
CA ASN A 132 -2.94 4.56 -7.21
C ASN A 132 -2.50 5.91 -6.62
N LEU A 133 -1.25 6.33 -6.87
CA LEU A 133 -0.73 7.64 -6.46
C LEU A 133 -1.56 8.79 -7.06
N ARG A 134 -1.95 8.70 -8.34
CA ARG A 134 -2.83 9.71 -8.96
C ARG A 134 -4.23 9.74 -8.37
N MET A 135 -4.77 8.60 -7.93
CA MET A 135 -6.05 8.58 -7.23
C MET A 135 -5.96 9.26 -5.87
N LEU A 136 -4.90 8.98 -5.12
CA LEU A 136 -4.65 9.61 -3.82
C LEU A 136 -4.49 11.12 -3.94
N GLY A 137 -3.74 11.61 -4.95
CA GLY A 137 -3.61 13.05 -5.21
C GLY A 137 -4.95 13.75 -5.49
N ARG A 138 -5.86 13.11 -6.24
CA ARG A 138 -7.20 13.68 -6.46
C ARG A 138 -8.07 13.70 -5.19
N GLN A 139 -7.89 12.73 -4.30
CA GLN A 139 -8.61 12.70 -3.02
C GLN A 139 -8.12 13.82 -2.09
N THR A 140 -6.82 14.08 -2.05
CA THR A 140 -6.25 15.18 -1.24
C THR A 140 -6.72 16.54 -1.74
N GLU A 141 -6.72 16.77 -3.06
CA GLU A 141 -7.27 18.00 -3.64
C GLU A 141 -8.75 18.21 -3.32
N ALA A 142 -9.55 17.14 -3.35
CA ALA A 142 -10.97 17.18 -3.01
C ALA A 142 -11.19 17.52 -1.52
N LEU A 143 -10.39 16.94 -0.62
CA LEU A 143 -10.44 17.23 0.80
C LEU A 143 -10.04 18.68 1.11
N GLU A 144 -8.98 19.20 0.47
CA GLU A 144 -8.58 20.60 0.61
C GLU A 144 -9.63 21.58 0.06
N ALA A 145 -10.32 21.21 -1.02
CA ALA A 145 -11.42 22.01 -1.56
C ALA A 145 -12.62 22.05 -0.60
N LEU A 146 -12.92 20.94 0.08
CA LEU A 146 -13.97 20.89 1.10
C LEU A 146 -13.60 21.71 2.34
N ALA A 147 -12.35 21.57 2.83
CA ALA A 147 -11.86 22.32 3.98
C ALA A 147 -11.93 23.84 3.78
N ARG A 148 -11.63 24.33 2.56
CA ARG A 148 -11.75 25.75 2.20
C ARG A 148 -13.18 26.29 2.17
N ARG A 149 -14.19 25.42 2.02
CA ARG A 149 -15.61 25.86 2.05
C ARG A 149 -16.18 25.96 3.46
N THR A 150 -15.53 25.33 4.44
CA THR A 150 -15.99 25.30 5.83
C THR A 150 -15.39 26.41 6.71
N GLN A 151 -14.48 27.22 6.16
CA GLN A 151 -13.92 28.43 6.77
C GLN A 151 -14.65 29.67 6.26
#